data_AF-A0A3C2DYQ1-F1
#
_entry.id   AF-A0A3C2DYQ1-F1
#
_cell.length_a   1.000
_cell.length_b   1.000
_cell.length_c   1.000
_cell.angle_alpha   90.00
_cell.angle_beta   90.00
_cell.angle_gamma   90.00
#
_symmetry.space_group_name_H-M   'P 1'
#
loop_
_entity.id
_entity.type
_entity.pdbx_description
1 polymer ?
#
loop_
_entity_poly.entity_id
_entity_poly.type
_entity_poly.pdbx_seq_one_letter_code
_entity_poly.pdbx_strand_id
1 'polypeptide(L)'
;MGSTLRIVNGRVYDPANDVDGKTRDICIKDGKIVKSVPPKTKCIDAKGMVVMPGGVDIHCHIAGAKANIARKLQPDDHRRDVHHRLDLKKVNTRSGTGGTVPSTFTTGYRYATMGYTTAMEAAVPPLLARHTLDEFEDTPVIDKGFYILMGNNVLLYQMLQEGRHEEIRNAVAWWLNATKSYTTKLVNPGGDEPWKGHRNATITQLNDKIDGYEQLTPRKIITSMVNTVEDLGLPHPVHIHCNNLGHSGNYKTTLETMKATGGRRIHITHIQFHSYGGKPNENPTSKAPQIAEYINNNPNITADVGQVMFGRSTSMTADAPLAWMLTRYSNDRRWVNADTECESGCGIIPFAYQEQVYTHALQWAIGLELFLLSKDPWRMVL
;
A
#
# COMPACT_ATOMS: atom_id res chain seq x y z
N MET A 1 -18.86 24.95 26.02
CA MET A 1 -19.68 24.71 24.81
C MET A 1 -18.82 23.96 23.83
N GLY A 2 -19.36 22.93 23.17
CA GLY A 2 -18.64 22.17 22.14
C GLY A 2 -18.17 23.06 20.99
N SER A 3 -17.13 22.65 20.28
CA SER A 3 -16.61 23.42 19.15
C SER A 3 -17.55 23.28 17.95
N THR A 4 -18.00 24.40 17.38
CA THR A 4 -18.84 24.41 16.17
C THR A 4 -18.15 25.16 15.04
N LEU A 5 -18.34 24.68 13.82
CA LEU A 5 -17.79 25.25 12.60
C LEU A 5 -18.81 25.09 11.47
N ARG A 6 -18.85 26.05 10.55
CA ARG A 6 -19.62 25.95 9.31
C ARG A 6 -18.73 26.30 8.12
N ILE A 7 -18.70 25.45 7.11
CA ILE A 7 -18.08 25.76 5.81
C ILE A 7 -19.22 26.16 4.87
N VAL A 8 -19.12 27.32 4.22
CA VAL A 8 -20.19 27.90 3.39
C VAL A 8 -19.70 28.19 1.98
N ASN A 9 -20.63 28.32 1.02
CA ASN A 9 -20.39 28.74 -0.37
C ASN A 9 -19.44 27.88 -1.22
N GLY A 10 -18.95 26.74 -0.71
CA GLY A 10 -18.08 25.81 -1.45
C GLY A 10 -18.86 24.84 -2.34
N ARG A 11 -18.24 24.43 -3.45
CA ARG A 11 -18.78 23.35 -4.31
C ARG A 11 -18.40 22.00 -3.70
N VAL A 12 -19.39 21.30 -3.16
CA VAL A 12 -19.19 20.03 -2.47
C VAL A 12 -19.17 18.87 -3.47
N TYR A 13 -18.14 18.03 -3.36
CA TYR A 13 -18.02 16.74 -4.06
C TYR A 13 -17.99 15.62 -3.02
N ASP A 14 -19.05 14.84 -2.96
CA ASP A 14 -19.22 13.69 -2.07
C ASP A 14 -19.89 12.56 -2.86
N PRO A 15 -19.10 11.74 -3.58
CA PRO A 15 -19.65 10.73 -4.48
C PRO A 15 -20.39 9.60 -3.73
N ALA A 16 -20.08 9.36 -2.45
CA ALA A 16 -20.79 8.38 -1.63
C ALA A 16 -22.24 8.81 -1.31
N ASN A 17 -22.51 10.12 -1.33
CA ASN A 17 -23.84 10.69 -1.09
C ASN A 17 -24.43 11.38 -2.34
N ASP A 18 -23.94 11.05 -3.54
CA ASP A 18 -24.40 11.58 -4.82
C ASP A 18 -24.43 13.12 -4.90
N VAL A 19 -23.36 13.74 -4.38
CA VAL A 19 -23.15 15.20 -4.44
C VAL A 19 -22.05 15.52 -5.43
N ASP A 20 -22.44 16.03 -6.59
CA ASP A 20 -21.53 16.44 -7.66
C ASP A 20 -21.52 17.97 -7.83
N GLY A 21 -20.51 18.63 -7.26
CA GLY A 21 -20.24 20.06 -7.44
C GLY A 21 -21.30 21.04 -6.94
N LYS A 22 -22.25 20.60 -6.10
CA LYS A 22 -23.35 21.46 -5.60
C LYS A 22 -22.86 22.38 -4.49
N THR A 23 -23.24 23.65 -4.54
CA THR A 23 -22.99 24.58 -3.44
C THR A 23 -23.83 24.20 -2.22
N ARG A 24 -23.18 23.80 -1.12
CA ARG A 24 -23.84 23.39 0.13
C ARG A 24 -23.01 23.80 1.34
N ASP A 25 -23.71 24.08 2.43
CA ASP A 25 -23.07 24.33 3.72
C ASP A 25 -22.74 23.00 4.41
N ILE A 26 -21.54 22.90 4.97
CA ILE A 26 -21.13 21.77 5.82
C ILE A 26 -21.05 22.24 7.26
N CYS A 27 -21.91 21.68 8.10
CA CYS A 27 -21.96 21.98 9.53
C CYS A 27 -21.18 20.94 10.32
N ILE A 28 -20.29 21.38 11.21
CA ILE A 28 -19.42 20.51 12.01
C ILE A 28 -19.60 20.88 13.48
N LYS A 29 -19.76 19.87 14.33
CA LYS A 29 -19.82 20.01 15.78
C LYS A 29 -18.98 18.91 16.43
N ASP A 30 -18.05 19.31 17.30
CA ASP A 30 -17.22 18.39 18.10
C ASP A 30 -16.53 17.32 17.24
N GLY A 31 -15.98 17.74 16.09
CA GLY A 31 -15.26 16.86 15.16
C GLY A 31 -16.14 15.96 14.27
N LYS A 32 -17.47 16.10 14.31
CA LYS A 32 -18.40 15.34 13.48
C LYS A 32 -19.22 16.25 12.56
N ILE A 33 -19.52 15.76 11.36
CA ILE A 33 -20.48 16.42 10.45
C ILE A 33 -21.89 16.26 11.04
N VAL A 34 -22.65 17.36 11.12
CA VAL A 34 -24.00 17.41 11.70
C VAL A 34 -24.97 18.14 10.78
N LYS A 35 -26.27 17.93 10.97
CA LYS A 35 -27.32 18.57 10.15
C LYS A 35 -27.32 20.10 10.26
N SER A 36 -27.05 20.65 11.43
CA SER A 36 -27.04 22.09 11.67
C SER A 36 -26.21 22.47 12.89
N VAL A 37 -25.82 23.75 12.94
CA VAL A 37 -25.12 24.39 14.07
C VAL A 37 -25.80 25.72 14.39
N PRO A 38 -25.66 26.27 15.61
CA PRO A 38 -26.27 27.54 15.99
C PRO A 38 -25.96 28.68 15.00
N PRO A 39 -26.85 29.67 14.81
CA PRO A 39 -26.63 30.77 13.86
C PRO A 39 -25.32 31.53 14.07
N LYS A 40 -24.92 31.77 15.33
CA LYS A 40 -23.65 32.40 15.70
C LYS A 40 -22.51 31.37 15.78
N THR A 41 -22.26 30.65 14.70
CA THR A 41 -21.13 29.70 14.57
C THR A 41 -20.01 30.33 13.73
N LYS A 42 -18.76 29.99 14.04
CA LYS A 42 -17.60 30.38 13.21
C LYS A 42 -17.79 29.83 11.80
N CYS A 43 -17.66 30.70 10.79
CA CYS A 43 -17.75 30.32 9.39
C CYS A 43 -16.38 30.31 8.70
N ILE A 44 -16.19 29.35 7.79
CA ILE A 44 -15.14 29.35 6.77
C ILE A 44 -15.84 29.57 5.44
N ASP A 45 -15.50 30.67 4.76
CA ASP A 45 -16.00 30.95 3.42
C ASP A 45 -15.16 30.20 2.37
N ALA A 46 -15.78 29.27 1.66
CA ALA A 46 -15.17 28.46 0.61
C ALA A 46 -15.66 28.87 -0.78
N LYS A 47 -16.12 30.11 -0.95
CA LYS A 47 -16.58 30.64 -2.24
C LYS A 47 -15.51 30.44 -3.34
N GLY A 48 -15.91 29.80 -4.43
CA GLY A 48 -15.03 29.48 -5.56
C GLY A 48 -14.15 28.25 -5.37
N MET A 49 -14.15 27.65 -4.18
CA MET A 49 -13.35 26.47 -3.85
C MET A 49 -14.15 25.16 -4.01
N VAL A 50 -13.41 24.07 -4.18
CA VAL A 50 -13.91 22.70 -4.09
C VAL A 50 -13.82 22.24 -2.63
N VAL A 51 -14.86 21.55 -2.16
CA VAL A 51 -14.91 20.94 -0.83
C VAL A 51 -15.12 19.43 -1.02
N MET A 52 -14.20 18.63 -0.49
CA MET A 52 -14.22 17.17 -0.55
C MET A 52 -14.04 16.58 0.85
N PRO A 53 -14.42 15.31 1.07
CA PRO A 53 -13.94 14.54 2.21
C PRO A 53 -12.41 14.56 2.28
N GLY A 54 -11.86 14.37 3.48
CA GLY A 54 -10.41 14.21 3.63
C GLY A 54 -9.93 12.97 2.87
N GLY A 55 -8.77 13.09 2.22
CA GLY A 55 -8.18 12.00 1.44
C GLY A 55 -7.82 10.80 2.31
N VAL A 56 -8.00 9.60 1.75
CA VAL A 56 -7.68 8.32 2.38
C VAL A 56 -6.68 7.58 1.51
N ASP A 57 -5.44 7.47 1.98
CA ASP A 57 -4.38 6.69 1.34
C ASP A 57 -4.40 5.27 1.91
N ILE A 58 -4.71 4.28 1.07
CA ILE A 58 -4.85 2.88 1.47
C ILE A 58 -3.56 2.07 1.30
N HIS A 59 -2.52 2.64 0.68
CA HIS A 59 -1.25 1.95 0.52
C HIS A 59 -0.09 2.94 0.46
N CYS A 60 0.61 3.03 1.58
CA CYS A 60 1.84 3.81 1.65
C CYS A 60 2.93 3.07 2.45
N HIS A 61 4.15 3.59 2.36
CA HIS A 61 5.30 3.16 3.16
C HIS A 61 5.88 4.35 3.92
N ILE A 62 5.28 4.64 5.06
CA ILE A 62 5.51 5.85 5.85
C ILE A 62 6.13 5.56 7.22
N ALA A 63 6.01 4.33 7.72
CA ALA A 63 6.38 3.98 9.08
C ALA A 63 6.99 2.57 9.22
N GLY A 64 7.83 2.41 10.23
CA GLY A 64 8.43 1.14 10.65
C GLY A 64 9.85 0.92 10.14
N ALA A 65 10.41 -0.25 10.46
CA ALA A 65 11.83 -0.54 10.27
C ALA A 65 12.32 -0.32 8.83
N LYS A 66 11.53 -0.76 7.85
CA LYS A 66 11.84 -0.60 6.42
C LYS A 66 11.93 0.87 6.01
N ALA A 67 10.92 1.67 6.36
CA ALA A 67 10.90 3.11 6.07
C ALA A 67 12.10 3.81 6.75
N ASN A 68 12.38 3.50 8.02
CA ASN A 68 13.46 4.14 8.75
C ASN A 68 14.86 3.76 8.22
N ILE A 69 15.08 2.51 7.82
CA ILE A 69 16.33 2.10 7.15
C ILE A 69 16.49 2.86 5.83
N ALA A 70 15.42 3.02 5.05
CA ALA A 70 15.46 3.79 3.81
C ALA A 70 15.85 5.25 4.05
N ARG A 71 15.32 5.90 5.09
CA ARG A 71 15.76 7.24 5.51
C ARG A 71 17.26 7.27 5.84
N LYS A 72 17.74 6.31 6.63
CA LYS A 72 19.15 6.22 7.02
C LYS A 72 20.09 5.99 5.82
N LEU A 73 19.61 5.30 4.78
CA LEU A 73 20.39 4.98 3.58
C LEU A 73 20.67 6.22 2.70
N GLN A 74 19.84 7.26 2.78
CA GLN A 74 19.80 8.37 1.82
C GLN A 74 19.98 9.77 2.43
N PRO A 75 21.03 10.01 3.24
CA PRO A 75 21.28 11.36 3.78
C PRO A 75 21.56 12.39 2.68
N ASP A 76 22.05 11.97 1.50
CA ASP A 76 22.23 12.82 0.32
C ASP A 76 20.92 13.35 -0.24
N ASP A 77 19.85 12.55 -0.16
CA ASP A 77 18.50 12.93 -0.60
C ASP A 77 17.88 13.93 0.39
N HIS A 78 17.96 13.62 1.68
CA HIS A 78 17.44 14.47 2.75
C HIS A 78 18.09 15.86 2.83
N ARG A 79 19.39 15.96 2.52
CA ARG A 79 20.09 17.26 2.49
C ARG A 79 19.53 18.23 1.44
N ARG A 80 18.84 17.74 0.42
CA ARG A 80 18.28 18.55 -0.68
C ARG A 80 16.88 19.08 -0.37
N ASP A 81 16.24 18.56 0.68
CA ASP A 81 14.85 18.85 1.02
C ASP A 81 14.71 18.95 2.55
N VAL A 82 15.22 20.04 3.12
CA VAL A 82 15.16 20.28 4.56
C VAL A 82 13.81 20.86 4.94
N HIS A 83 13.15 20.29 5.95
CA HIS A 83 11.92 20.83 6.52
C HIS A 83 12.24 21.62 7.80
N HIS A 84 12.21 22.93 7.69
CA HIS A 84 12.43 23.80 8.85
C HIS A 84 11.23 23.78 9.79
N ARG A 85 11.52 23.82 11.09
CA ARG A 85 10.49 24.09 12.09
C ARG A 85 9.87 25.46 11.81
N LEU A 86 8.55 25.51 11.71
CA LEU A 86 7.79 26.74 11.56
C LEU A 86 7.47 27.30 12.95
N ASP A 87 7.83 28.57 13.19
CA ASP A 87 7.43 29.31 14.37
C ASP A 87 5.99 29.84 14.21
N LEU A 88 5.03 28.94 14.42
CA LEU A 88 3.62 29.30 14.47
C LEU A 88 3.24 29.51 15.93
N LYS A 89 2.86 30.74 16.31
CA LYS A 89 2.51 31.18 17.69
C LYS A 89 1.55 30.26 18.47
N LYS A 90 0.89 29.30 17.82
CA LYS A 90 -0.09 28.37 18.39
C LYS A 90 0.17 26.90 18.07
N VAL A 91 1.16 26.56 17.25
CA VAL A 91 1.44 25.17 16.84
C VAL A 91 2.94 24.93 16.90
N ASN A 92 3.35 24.08 17.84
CA ASN A 92 4.74 23.68 17.97
C ASN A 92 5.10 22.63 16.91
N THR A 93 5.42 23.07 15.70
CA THR A 93 5.87 22.16 14.64
C THR A 93 7.28 21.64 14.93
N ARG A 94 7.64 20.50 14.32
CA ARG A 94 8.98 19.91 14.42
C ARG A 94 9.74 20.10 13.11
N SER A 95 11.06 20.21 13.20
CA SER A 95 11.93 20.12 12.03
C SER A 95 11.96 18.69 11.50
N GLY A 96 12.38 18.53 10.25
CA GLY A 96 12.56 17.24 9.63
C GLY A 96 13.28 17.35 8.29
N THR A 97 13.21 16.29 7.52
CA THR A 97 13.71 16.24 6.14
C THR A 97 12.70 15.54 5.25
N GLY A 98 12.63 15.98 4.00
CA GLY A 98 11.86 15.36 2.92
C GLY A 98 12.73 14.46 2.07
N GLY A 99 12.58 14.57 0.75
CA GLY A 99 13.09 13.63 -0.23
C GLY A 99 12.08 12.54 -0.56
N THR A 100 12.59 11.44 -1.09
CA THR A 100 11.86 10.24 -1.48
C THR A 100 11.26 9.48 -0.30
N VAL A 101 11.84 9.62 0.90
CA VAL A 101 11.37 9.00 2.14
C VAL A 101 11.41 10.04 3.27
N PRO A 102 10.38 10.88 3.44
CA PRO A 102 10.39 11.92 4.47
C PRO A 102 10.51 11.38 5.90
N SER A 103 11.02 12.23 6.80
CA SER A 103 10.94 12.01 8.25
C SER A 103 9.49 12.07 8.75
N THR A 104 9.18 11.36 9.83
CA THR A 104 7.83 11.14 10.39
C THR A 104 6.98 12.42 10.48
N PHE A 105 7.51 13.48 11.11
CA PHE A 105 6.81 14.77 11.21
C PHE A 105 6.54 15.39 9.83
N THR A 106 7.54 15.41 8.95
CA THR A 106 7.41 15.93 7.59
C THR A 106 6.38 15.14 6.78
N THR A 107 6.31 13.82 6.97
CA THR A 107 5.30 12.96 6.33
C THR A 107 3.88 13.41 6.68
N GLY A 108 3.56 13.54 7.97
CA GLY A 108 2.24 13.97 8.42
C GLY A 108 1.86 15.36 7.88
N TYR A 109 2.79 16.31 7.90
CA TYR A 109 2.55 17.65 7.36
C TYR A 109 2.32 17.67 5.85
N ARG A 110 3.01 16.81 5.08
CA ARG A 110 2.86 16.72 3.63
C ARG A 110 1.51 16.12 3.24
N TYR A 111 1.06 15.04 3.90
CA TYR A 111 -0.29 14.53 3.70
C TYR A 111 -1.36 15.59 4.00
N ALA A 112 -1.24 16.26 5.15
CA ALA A 112 -2.19 17.31 5.54
C ALA A 112 -2.24 18.46 4.53
N THR A 113 -1.10 18.84 3.95
CA THR A 113 -1.01 19.90 2.93
C THR A 113 -1.75 19.53 1.63
N MET A 114 -1.80 18.24 1.29
CA MET A 114 -2.55 17.71 0.15
C MET A 114 -4.04 17.47 0.48
N GLY A 115 -4.48 17.71 1.73
CA GLY A 115 -5.85 17.45 2.17
C GLY A 115 -6.14 15.99 2.53
N TYR A 116 -5.11 15.16 2.67
CA TYR A 116 -5.25 13.78 3.18
C TYR A 116 -5.33 13.78 4.70
N THR A 117 -6.21 12.93 5.23
CA THR A 117 -6.48 12.81 6.66
C THR A 117 -6.32 11.39 7.18
N THR A 118 -6.12 10.40 6.31
CA THR A 118 -5.92 9.01 6.72
C THR A 118 -4.89 8.34 5.81
N ALA A 119 -3.96 7.55 6.39
CA ALA A 119 -2.99 6.76 5.62
C ALA A 119 -2.74 5.38 6.24
N MET A 120 -2.54 4.37 5.39
CA MET A 120 -2.33 2.98 5.81
C MET A 120 -0.92 2.48 5.44
N GLU A 121 -0.10 2.17 6.45
CA GLU A 121 1.22 1.54 6.22
C GLU A 121 1.01 0.11 5.72
N ALA A 122 1.54 -0.17 4.54
CA ALA A 122 1.11 -1.31 3.77
C ALA A 122 1.90 -2.60 3.99
N ALA A 123 3.01 -2.59 4.74
CA ALA A 123 3.84 -3.79 4.95
C ALA A 123 4.61 -3.77 6.29
N VAL A 124 4.03 -4.37 7.33
CA VAL A 124 4.65 -4.47 8.66
C VAL A 124 4.87 -5.93 9.05
N PRO A 125 6.12 -6.37 9.29
CA PRO A 125 6.39 -7.65 9.93
C PRO A 125 5.84 -7.64 11.38
N PRO A 126 5.08 -8.65 11.82
CA PRO A 126 4.51 -8.67 13.18
C PRO A 126 5.51 -8.37 14.31
N LEU A 127 6.74 -8.90 14.27
CA LEU A 127 7.80 -8.66 15.26
C LEU A 127 8.19 -7.18 15.38
N LEU A 128 8.07 -6.43 14.28
CA LEU A 128 8.48 -5.04 14.17
C LEU A 128 7.30 -4.05 14.29
N ALA A 129 6.10 -4.53 14.64
CA ALA A 129 4.91 -3.69 14.82
C ALA A 129 5.11 -2.55 15.82
N ARG A 130 5.87 -2.78 16.91
CA ARG A 130 6.19 -1.74 17.89
C ARG A 130 6.90 -0.54 17.26
N HIS A 131 7.85 -0.75 16.36
CA HIS A 131 8.56 0.33 15.68
C HIS A 131 7.61 1.14 14.79
N THR A 132 6.66 0.49 14.10
CA THR A 132 5.63 1.20 13.32
C THR A 132 4.76 2.08 14.21
N LEU A 133 4.31 1.55 15.36
CA LEU A 133 3.50 2.31 16.33
C LEU A 133 4.27 3.51 16.90
N ASP A 134 5.56 3.32 17.22
CA ASP A 134 6.42 4.41 17.71
C ASP A 134 6.57 5.53 16.65
N GLU A 135 6.75 5.18 15.37
CA GLU A 135 6.83 6.20 14.31
C GLU A 135 5.48 6.86 14.00
N PHE A 136 4.37 6.17 14.20
CA PHE A 136 3.03 6.76 14.09
C PHE A 136 2.77 7.81 15.16
N GLU A 137 3.27 7.64 16.39
CA GLU A 137 3.17 8.68 17.42
C GLU A 137 3.83 10.00 16.96
N ASP A 138 4.93 9.90 16.22
CA ASP A 138 5.66 11.04 15.65
C ASP A 138 5.16 11.47 14.25
N THR A 139 4.04 10.92 13.76
CA THR A 139 3.46 11.27 12.45
C THR A 139 2.16 12.06 12.67
N PRO A 140 2.17 13.40 12.65
CA PRO A 140 1.04 14.21 13.10
C PRO A 140 -0.12 14.29 12.09
N VAL A 141 -1.25 14.83 12.54
CA VAL A 141 -2.47 15.20 11.77
C VAL A 141 -3.31 14.03 11.28
N ILE A 142 -2.73 13.10 10.52
CA ILE A 142 -3.49 12.03 9.86
C ILE A 142 -3.90 10.93 10.85
N ASP A 143 -5.06 10.33 10.64
CA ASP A 143 -5.40 9.01 11.20
C ASP A 143 -4.56 7.93 10.49
N LYS A 144 -4.17 6.89 11.22
CA LYS A 144 -3.19 5.92 10.74
C LYS A 144 -3.56 4.50 11.13
N GLY A 145 -3.22 3.56 10.27
CA GLY A 145 -3.30 2.13 10.53
C GLY A 145 -2.25 1.39 9.72
N PHE A 146 -2.14 0.08 9.91
CA PHE A 146 -1.16 -0.70 9.16
C PHE A 146 -1.61 -2.14 8.93
N TYR A 147 -1.00 -2.78 7.94
CA TYR A 147 -1.26 -4.17 7.55
C TYR A 147 -0.08 -5.07 7.93
N ILE A 148 -0.38 -6.23 8.50
CA ILE A 148 0.65 -7.19 8.90
C ILE A 148 0.94 -8.22 7.80
N LEU A 149 2.23 -8.49 7.60
CA LEU A 149 2.71 -9.43 6.60
C LEU A 149 2.47 -10.87 7.05
N MET A 150 1.74 -11.63 6.23
CA MET A 150 1.41 -13.05 6.48
C MET A 150 1.75 -13.97 5.31
N GLY A 151 2.20 -13.43 4.18
CA GLY A 151 2.50 -14.22 2.98
C GLY A 151 3.69 -15.17 3.13
N ASN A 152 4.60 -14.88 4.06
CA ASN A 152 5.84 -15.62 4.28
C ASN A 152 6.09 -16.00 5.76
N ASN A 153 5.02 -16.09 6.55
CA ASN A 153 5.13 -16.46 7.95
C ASN A 153 5.32 -17.98 8.12
N VAL A 154 6.50 -18.39 8.58
CA VAL A 154 6.93 -19.79 8.71
C VAL A 154 6.06 -20.57 9.71
N LEU A 155 5.56 -19.92 10.76
CA LEU A 155 4.65 -20.54 11.73
C LEU A 155 3.29 -20.85 11.08
N LEU A 156 2.79 -19.96 10.22
CA LEU A 156 1.60 -20.24 9.40
C LEU A 156 1.83 -21.37 8.40
N TYR A 157 3.03 -21.48 7.82
CA TYR A 157 3.32 -22.48 6.80
C TYR A 157 3.10 -23.92 7.28
N GLN A 158 3.48 -24.21 8.53
CA GLN A 158 3.25 -25.52 9.16
C GLN A 158 1.74 -25.84 9.21
N MET A 159 0.94 -24.91 9.71
CA MET A 159 -0.52 -25.08 9.81
C MET A 159 -1.20 -25.14 8.43
N LEU A 160 -0.72 -24.34 7.48
CA LEU A 160 -1.22 -24.29 6.11
C LEU A 160 -0.99 -25.59 5.35
N GLN A 161 0.18 -26.22 5.54
CA GLN A 161 0.49 -27.50 4.93
C GLN A 161 -0.43 -28.61 5.45
N GLU A 162 -0.72 -28.59 6.76
CA GLU A 162 -1.58 -29.57 7.44
C GLU A 162 -3.08 -29.30 7.26
N GLY A 163 -3.46 -28.17 6.65
CA GLY A 163 -4.87 -27.80 6.45
C GLY A 163 -5.62 -27.45 7.74
N ARG A 164 -4.92 -26.92 8.75
CA ARG A 164 -5.45 -26.62 10.09
C ARG A 164 -6.24 -25.31 10.12
N HIS A 165 -7.35 -25.25 9.36
CA HIS A 165 -8.11 -24.01 9.11
C HIS A 165 -8.53 -23.24 10.36
N GLU A 166 -9.05 -23.92 11.39
CA GLU A 166 -9.48 -23.26 12.63
C GLU A 166 -8.31 -22.62 13.37
N GLU A 167 -7.17 -23.31 13.40
CA GLU A 167 -5.97 -22.84 14.09
C GLU A 167 -5.32 -21.67 13.34
N ILE A 168 -5.31 -21.72 12.00
CA ILE A 168 -4.90 -20.60 11.16
C ILE A 168 -5.76 -19.37 11.46
N ARG A 169 -7.10 -19.55 11.53
CA ARG A 169 -8.03 -18.46 11.85
C ARG A 169 -7.74 -17.85 13.22
N ASN A 170 -7.56 -18.68 14.24
CA ASN A 170 -7.28 -18.23 15.60
C ASN A 170 -5.90 -17.56 15.71
N ALA A 171 -4.89 -18.09 15.03
CA ALA A 171 -3.55 -17.51 14.99
C ALA A 171 -3.54 -16.13 14.31
N VAL A 172 -4.22 -15.99 13.16
CA VAL A 172 -4.37 -14.70 12.48
C VAL A 172 -5.11 -13.69 13.38
N ALA A 173 -6.20 -14.09 14.03
CA ALA A 173 -6.90 -13.22 14.98
C ALA A 173 -5.99 -12.77 16.14
N TRP A 174 -5.16 -13.67 16.67
CA TRP A 174 -4.18 -13.35 17.70
C TRP A 174 -3.14 -12.35 17.19
N TRP A 175 -2.54 -12.56 16.02
CA TRP A 175 -1.55 -11.62 15.46
C TRP A 175 -2.13 -10.23 15.21
N LEU A 176 -3.35 -10.15 14.66
CA LEU A 176 -4.03 -8.87 14.44
C LEU A 176 -4.19 -8.11 15.77
N ASN A 177 -4.67 -8.80 16.80
CA ASN A 177 -4.85 -8.21 18.13
C ASN A 177 -3.52 -7.87 18.82
N ALA A 178 -2.52 -8.75 18.75
CA ALA A 178 -1.23 -8.58 19.39
C ALA A 178 -0.47 -7.38 18.81
N THR A 179 -0.49 -7.23 17.49
CA THR A 179 0.19 -6.14 16.78
C THR A 179 -0.61 -4.84 16.74
N LYS A 180 -1.92 -4.87 16.96
CA LYS A 180 -2.85 -3.74 16.76
C LYS A 180 -2.98 -3.32 15.28
N SER A 181 -2.84 -4.29 14.38
CA SER A 181 -2.99 -4.06 12.94
C SER A 181 -4.44 -4.12 12.46
N TYR A 182 -4.68 -3.60 11.26
CA TYR A 182 -6.02 -3.48 10.69
C TYR A 182 -6.46 -4.70 9.86
N THR A 183 -5.54 -5.31 9.11
CA THR A 183 -5.80 -6.50 8.28
C THR A 183 -4.49 -7.21 7.92
N THR A 184 -4.57 -8.30 7.16
CA THR A 184 -3.43 -9.04 6.64
C THR A 184 -3.01 -8.55 5.24
N LYS A 185 -1.70 -8.57 5.00
CA LYS A 185 -1.06 -8.30 3.72
C LYS A 185 -0.23 -9.51 3.28
N LEU A 186 -0.36 -9.88 2.02
CA LEU A 186 0.51 -10.86 1.38
C LEU A 186 1.44 -10.13 0.40
N VAL A 187 2.74 -10.35 0.53
CA VAL A 187 3.75 -9.87 -0.42
C VAL A 187 4.51 -11.08 -0.92
N ASN A 188 4.53 -11.26 -2.24
CA ASN A 188 5.17 -12.39 -2.91
C ASN A 188 4.97 -13.71 -2.12
N PRO A 189 3.71 -14.17 -1.90
CA PRO A 189 3.45 -15.28 -0.98
C PRO A 189 4.22 -16.53 -1.40
N GLY A 190 4.99 -17.10 -0.49
CA GLY A 190 5.88 -18.23 -0.75
C GLY A 190 7.29 -17.86 -1.23
N GLY A 191 7.54 -16.59 -1.55
CA GLY A 191 8.78 -16.16 -2.21
C GLY A 191 9.96 -15.88 -1.28
N ASP A 192 9.72 -15.48 -0.03
CA ASP A 192 10.81 -15.03 0.85
C ASP A 192 11.60 -16.18 1.49
N GLU A 193 10.95 -17.32 1.79
CA GLU A 193 11.66 -18.44 2.42
C GLU A 193 12.69 -19.09 1.46
N PRO A 194 12.36 -19.33 0.17
CA PRO A 194 13.36 -19.71 -0.82
C PRO A 194 14.50 -18.70 -0.94
N TRP A 195 14.20 -17.40 -0.87
CA TRP A 195 15.22 -16.34 -0.89
C TRP A 195 16.21 -16.42 0.27
N LYS A 196 15.72 -16.68 1.49
CA LYS A 196 16.54 -16.81 2.70
C LYS A 196 17.37 -18.10 2.70
N GLY A 197 16.79 -19.20 2.23
CA GLY A 197 17.39 -20.54 2.28
C GLY A 197 18.34 -20.86 1.14
N HIS A 198 18.15 -20.26 -0.03
CA HIS A 198 18.93 -20.55 -1.24
C HIS A 198 19.33 -19.27 -1.97
N ARG A 199 20.55 -19.23 -2.53
CA ARG A 199 21.08 -18.04 -3.22
C ARG A 199 20.19 -17.62 -4.38
N ASN A 200 19.42 -16.53 -4.19
CA ASN A 200 18.56 -15.90 -5.19
C ASN A 200 17.43 -16.80 -5.74
N ALA A 201 16.95 -17.77 -4.96
CA ALA A 201 15.79 -18.54 -5.35
C ALA A 201 14.51 -17.70 -5.23
N THR A 202 13.55 -17.95 -6.12
CA THR A 202 12.22 -17.34 -6.09
C THR A 202 11.20 -18.31 -6.67
N ILE A 203 9.94 -18.15 -6.30
CA ILE A 203 8.83 -18.94 -6.82
C ILE A 203 8.12 -18.17 -7.92
N THR A 204 7.99 -18.81 -9.09
CA THR A 204 7.42 -18.15 -10.28
C THR A 204 6.04 -18.68 -10.64
N GLN A 205 5.65 -19.89 -10.23
CA GLN A 205 4.30 -20.41 -10.43
C GLN A 205 3.55 -20.52 -9.11
N LEU A 206 2.24 -20.22 -9.13
CA LEU A 206 1.40 -20.32 -7.94
C LEU A 206 1.22 -21.76 -7.42
N ASN A 207 1.55 -22.75 -8.25
CA ASN A 207 1.43 -24.16 -7.94
C ASN A 207 2.79 -24.83 -7.69
N ASP A 208 3.90 -24.09 -7.80
CA ASP A 208 5.21 -24.62 -7.41
C ASP A 208 5.21 -24.85 -5.89
N LYS A 209 5.88 -25.92 -5.48
CA LYS A 209 6.08 -26.23 -4.06
C LYS A 209 7.08 -25.26 -3.47
N ILE A 210 6.82 -24.82 -2.25
CA ILE A 210 7.78 -24.04 -1.47
C ILE A 210 8.83 -25.00 -0.93
N ASP A 211 10.11 -24.69 -1.14
CA ASP A 211 11.22 -25.49 -0.64
C ASP A 211 11.11 -25.72 0.87
N GLY A 212 11.34 -26.96 1.31
CA GLY A 212 11.17 -27.36 2.71
C GLY A 212 9.74 -27.77 3.10
N TYR A 213 8.77 -27.68 2.18
CA TYR A 213 7.38 -28.08 2.39
C TYR A 213 6.91 -29.08 1.31
N GLU A 214 6.25 -30.15 1.72
CA GLU A 214 5.80 -31.22 0.82
C GLU A 214 4.68 -30.79 -0.11
N GLN A 215 3.75 -29.94 0.37
CA GLN A 215 2.49 -29.66 -0.32
C GLN A 215 2.10 -28.17 -0.31
N LEU A 216 2.90 -27.29 0.29
CA LEU A 216 2.58 -25.87 0.38
C LEU A 216 2.94 -25.15 -0.92
N THR A 217 2.02 -24.31 -1.41
CA THR A 217 2.19 -23.51 -2.63
C THR A 217 1.70 -22.08 -2.40
N PRO A 218 2.14 -21.09 -3.19
CA PRO A 218 1.59 -19.73 -3.13
C PRO A 218 0.06 -19.70 -3.24
N ARG A 219 -0.53 -20.54 -4.11
CA ARG A 219 -1.99 -20.64 -4.26
C ARG A 219 -2.67 -21.02 -2.94
N LYS A 220 -2.13 -21.99 -2.19
CA LYS A 220 -2.68 -22.40 -0.89
C LYS A 220 -2.58 -21.29 0.15
N ILE A 221 -1.47 -20.55 0.18
CA ILE A 221 -1.30 -19.40 1.08
C ILE A 221 -2.36 -18.34 0.77
N ILE A 222 -2.50 -17.97 -0.51
CA ILE A 222 -3.46 -16.94 -0.95
C ILE A 222 -4.89 -17.35 -0.60
N THR A 223 -5.34 -18.56 -1.00
CA THR A 223 -6.72 -18.97 -0.79
C THR A 223 -7.05 -19.17 0.69
N SER A 224 -6.13 -19.70 1.49
CA SER A 224 -6.33 -19.86 2.93
C SER A 224 -6.44 -18.51 3.65
N MET A 225 -5.60 -17.53 3.30
CA MET A 225 -5.68 -16.19 3.90
C MET A 225 -6.95 -15.44 3.49
N VAL A 226 -7.38 -15.57 2.23
CA VAL A 226 -8.64 -14.97 1.76
C VAL A 226 -9.83 -15.56 2.53
N ASN A 227 -9.89 -16.88 2.70
CA ASN A 227 -10.92 -17.53 3.52
C ASN A 227 -10.85 -17.03 4.97
N THR A 228 -9.65 -17.01 5.56
CA THR A 228 -9.44 -16.62 6.96
C THR A 228 -9.91 -15.20 7.23
N VAL A 229 -9.59 -14.24 6.36
CA VAL A 229 -10.00 -12.84 6.50
C VAL A 229 -11.52 -12.67 6.37
N GLU A 230 -12.16 -13.42 5.48
CA GLU A 230 -13.63 -13.42 5.38
C GLU A 230 -14.29 -14.09 6.60
N ASP A 231 -13.75 -15.21 7.08
CA ASP A 231 -14.26 -15.93 8.27
C ASP A 231 -14.10 -15.13 9.58
N LEU A 232 -13.13 -14.21 9.62
CA LEU A 232 -12.96 -13.25 10.72
C LEU A 232 -13.85 -12.01 10.57
N GLY A 233 -14.50 -11.82 9.41
CA GLY A 233 -15.36 -10.67 9.15
C GLY A 233 -14.60 -9.34 9.11
N LEU A 234 -13.31 -9.34 8.70
CA LEU A 234 -12.53 -8.10 8.69
C LEU A 234 -13.09 -7.08 7.67
N PRO A 235 -13.04 -5.78 7.99
CA PRO A 235 -13.60 -4.74 7.13
C PRO A 235 -12.85 -4.64 5.79
N HIS A 236 -11.51 -4.71 5.83
CA HIS A 236 -10.65 -4.70 4.64
C HIS A 236 -10.33 -6.13 4.21
N PRO A 237 -10.49 -6.48 2.91
CA PRO A 237 -10.13 -7.80 2.41
C PRO A 237 -8.62 -8.05 2.50
N VAL A 238 -8.18 -9.27 2.18
CA VAL A 238 -6.73 -9.53 2.07
C VAL A 238 -6.15 -8.57 1.05
N HIS A 239 -5.09 -7.88 1.46
CA HIS A 239 -4.34 -6.97 0.62
C HIS A 239 -3.19 -7.75 -0.03
N ILE A 240 -3.15 -7.84 -1.36
CA ILE A 240 -2.30 -8.81 -2.07
C ILE A 240 -1.37 -8.08 -3.04
N HIS A 241 -0.08 -8.26 -2.81
CA HIS A 241 0.99 -8.05 -3.77
C HIS A 241 1.32 -9.42 -4.39
N CYS A 242 1.10 -9.56 -5.70
CA CYS A 242 1.20 -10.84 -6.40
C CYS A 242 2.66 -11.29 -6.59
N ASN A 243 2.88 -12.59 -6.81
CA ASN A 243 4.18 -13.09 -7.25
C ASN A 243 4.58 -12.51 -8.63
N ASN A 244 5.87 -12.59 -8.98
CA ASN A 244 6.44 -12.10 -10.25
C ASN A 244 6.29 -10.60 -10.50
N LEU A 245 6.26 -9.76 -9.46
CA LEU A 245 6.20 -8.30 -9.63
C LEU A 245 7.30 -7.83 -10.58
N GLY A 246 6.93 -6.94 -11.51
CA GLY A 246 7.88 -6.27 -12.40
C GLY A 246 8.44 -7.11 -13.55
N HIS A 247 8.10 -8.41 -13.63
CA HIS A 247 8.60 -9.30 -14.68
C HIS A 247 7.69 -9.28 -15.92
N SER A 248 8.30 -9.32 -17.11
CA SER A 248 7.59 -9.47 -18.38
C SER A 248 6.76 -10.77 -18.41
N GLY A 249 5.49 -10.65 -18.76
CA GLY A 249 4.53 -11.74 -18.81
C GLY A 249 3.77 -12.00 -17.49
N ASN A 250 4.05 -11.23 -16.43
CA ASN A 250 3.46 -11.45 -15.10
C ASN A 250 1.94 -11.26 -15.03
N TYR A 251 1.31 -10.59 -16.01
CA TYR A 251 -0.14 -10.43 -16.06
C TYR A 251 -0.89 -11.78 -15.96
N LYS A 252 -0.28 -12.87 -16.44
CA LYS A 252 -0.83 -14.24 -16.33
C LYS A 252 -0.92 -14.67 -14.87
N THR A 253 0.15 -14.49 -14.10
CA THR A 253 0.19 -14.79 -12.66
C THR A 253 -0.82 -13.94 -11.90
N THR A 254 -0.98 -12.68 -12.27
CA THR A 254 -1.98 -11.77 -11.69
C THR A 254 -3.41 -12.28 -11.92
N LEU A 255 -3.74 -12.64 -13.17
CA LEU A 255 -5.05 -13.23 -13.50
C LEU A 255 -5.27 -14.56 -12.77
N GLU A 256 -4.25 -15.43 -12.70
CA GLU A 256 -4.36 -16.70 -11.99
C GLU A 256 -4.52 -16.52 -10.47
N THR A 257 -3.92 -15.48 -9.89
CA THR A 257 -4.11 -15.10 -8.49
C THR A 257 -5.56 -14.68 -8.25
N MET A 258 -6.11 -13.80 -9.08
CA MET A 258 -7.49 -13.36 -8.95
C MET A 258 -8.50 -14.50 -9.17
N LYS A 259 -8.25 -15.41 -10.12
CA LYS A 259 -9.10 -16.59 -10.32
C LYS A 259 -9.05 -17.56 -9.14
N ALA A 260 -7.89 -17.68 -8.49
CA ALA A 260 -7.70 -18.59 -7.36
C ALA A 260 -8.68 -18.31 -6.19
N THR A 261 -9.11 -17.06 -6.04
CA THR A 261 -9.91 -16.63 -4.89
C THR A 261 -11.40 -16.89 -5.05
N GLY A 262 -11.84 -17.45 -6.19
CA GLY A 262 -13.18 -18.04 -6.34
C GLY A 262 -14.33 -17.06 -6.10
N GLY A 263 -14.17 -15.78 -6.42
CA GLY A 263 -15.21 -14.75 -6.24
C GLY A 263 -15.24 -14.08 -4.86
N ARG A 264 -14.30 -14.41 -3.96
CA ARG A 264 -14.15 -13.76 -2.66
C ARG A 264 -13.57 -12.35 -2.76
N ARG A 265 -13.78 -11.53 -1.72
CA ARG A 265 -13.30 -10.13 -1.71
C ARG A 265 -11.78 -10.08 -1.57
N ILE A 266 -11.14 -9.37 -2.49
CA ILE A 266 -9.68 -9.14 -2.45
C ILE A 266 -9.33 -7.72 -2.89
N HIS A 267 -8.15 -7.27 -2.47
CA HIS A 267 -7.54 -6.04 -2.94
C HIS A 267 -6.15 -6.33 -3.54
N ILE A 268 -5.96 -6.08 -4.83
CA ILE A 268 -4.67 -6.24 -5.52
C ILE A 268 -3.95 -4.89 -5.54
N THR A 269 -2.78 -4.83 -4.91
CA THR A 269 -2.08 -3.55 -4.79
C THR A 269 -1.09 -3.29 -5.91
N HIS A 270 -0.82 -2.00 -6.15
CA HIS A 270 0.13 -1.44 -7.10
C HIS A 270 0.10 -2.23 -8.43
N ILE A 271 -1.12 -2.42 -8.94
CA ILE A 271 -1.43 -3.40 -9.98
C ILE A 271 -0.79 -3.07 -11.32
N GLN A 272 -0.35 -1.83 -11.50
CA GLN A 272 0.53 -1.41 -12.59
C GLN A 272 1.71 -2.37 -12.72
N PHE A 273 2.40 -2.72 -11.63
CA PHE A 273 3.57 -3.60 -11.65
C PHE A 273 3.25 -5.07 -11.90
N HIS A 274 1.97 -5.40 -11.97
CA HIS A 274 1.40 -6.73 -12.19
C HIS A 274 0.67 -6.85 -13.54
N SER A 275 0.86 -5.88 -14.42
CA SER A 275 0.13 -5.75 -15.70
C SER A 275 1.03 -5.82 -16.93
N TYR A 276 2.13 -6.60 -16.86
CA TYR A 276 3.13 -6.67 -17.92
C TYR A 276 2.94 -7.91 -18.80
N GLY A 277 2.85 -7.69 -20.10
CA GLY A 277 2.96 -8.70 -21.15
C GLY A 277 4.42 -8.98 -21.53
N GLY A 278 4.61 -9.63 -22.68
CA GLY A 278 5.94 -10.05 -23.16
C GLY A 278 6.36 -11.42 -22.62
N LYS A 279 7.55 -11.86 -23.03
CA LYS A 279 8.20 -13.08 -22.51
C LYS A 279 9.23 -12.71 -21.44
N PRO A 280 9.57 -13.62 -20.52
CA PRO A 280 10.67 -13.41 -19.58
C PRO A 280 11.94 -12.95 -20.29
N ASN A 281 12.64 -11.97 -19.73
CA ASN A 281 13.86 -11.35 -20.26
C ASN A 281 13.71 -10.55 -21.58
N GLU A 282 12.50 -10.37 -22.09
CA GLU A 282 12.21 -9.43 -23.19
C GLU A 282 11.60 -8.14 -22.65
N ASN A 283 11.61 -7.08 -23.47
CA ASN A 283 10.92 -5.84 -23.14
C ASN A 283 9.42 -6.10 -22.89
N PRO A 284 8.85 -5.62 -21.77
CA PRO A 284 7.45 -5.81 -21.48
C PRO A 284 6.57 -5.06 -22.47
N THR A 285 5.31 -5.48 -22.56
CA THR A 285 4.24 -4.75 -23.26
C THR A 285 3.09 -4.50 -22.29
N SER A 286 2.19 -3.55 -22.58
CA SER A 286 1.04 -3.32 -21.72
C SER A 286 0.05 -4.49 -21.79
N LYS A 287 -0.41 -4.93 -20.62
CA LYS A 287 -1.60 -5.77 -20.44
C LYS A 287 -2.62 -5.13 -19.50
N ALA A 288 -2.56 -3.81 -19.33
CA ALA A 288 -3.56 -3.03 -18.61
C ALA A 288 -4.99 -3.29 -19.12
N PRO A 289 -5.27 -3.36 -20.44
CA PRO A 289 -6.62 -3.64 -20.92
C PRO A 289 -7.19 -4.98 -20.43
N GLN A 290 -6.39 -6.05 -20.45
CA GLN A 290 -6.81 -7.37 -19.99
C GLN A 290 -7.05 -7.40 -18.47
N ILE A 291 -6.20 -6.70 -17.70
CA ILE A 291 -6.34 -6.61 -16.24
C ILE A 291 -7.57 -5.77 -15.87
N ALA A 292 -7.75 -4.60 -16.49
CA ALA A 292 -8.89 -3.74 -16.28
C ALA A 292 -10.20 -4.42 -16.68
N GLU A 293 -10.25 -5.11 -17.83
CA GLU A 293 -11.42 -5.90 -18.24
C GLU A 293 -11.78 -6.97 -17.21
N TYR A 294 -10.77 -7.69 -16.69
CA TYR A 294 -11.01 -8.71 -15.67
C TYR A 294 -11.59 -8.09 -14.38
N ILE A 295 -11.01 -7.00 -13.86
CA ILE A 295 -11.54 -6.32 -12.67
C ILE A 295 -12.93 -5.76 -12.92
N ASN A 296 -13.16 -5.13 -14.08
CA ASN A 296 -14.48 -4.59 -14.45
C ASN A 296 -15.58 -5.66 -14.40
N ASN A 297 -15.27 -6.90 -14.80
CA ASN A 297 -16.21 -8.02 -14.81
C ASN A 297 -16.30 -8.79 -13.48
N ASN A 298 -15.50 -8.44 -12.46
CA ASN A 298 -15.46 -9.12 -11.15
C ASN A 298 -15.64 -8.10 -10.00
N PRO A 299 -16.87 -7.83 -9.55
CA PRO A 299 -17.17 -6.76 -8.58
C PRO A 299 -16.60 -6.99 -7.17
N ASN A 300 -16.21 -8.23 -6.85
CA ASN A 300 -15.54 -8.60 -5.60
C ASN A 300 -14.06 -8.15 -5.53
N ILE A 301 -13.49 -7.67 -6.64
CA ILE A 301 -12.07 -7.31 -6.73
C ILE A 301 -11.93 -5.79 -6.78
N THR A 302 -11.00 -5.29 -5.98
CA THR A 302 -10.52 -3.91 -6.01
C THR A 302 -9.01 -3.90 -6.22
N ALA A 303 -8.48 -2.78 -6.71
CA ALA A 303 -7.06 -2.57 -6.85
C ALA A 303 -6.66 -1.12 -6.57
N ASP A 304 -5.42 -0.91 -6.17
CA ASP A 304 -4.74 0.39 -6.28
C ASP A 304 -3.71 0.32 -7.42
N VAL A 305 -3.51 1.44 -8.12
CA VAL A 305 -2.73 1.42 -9.36
C VAL A 305 -1.23 1.35 -9.09
N GLY A 306 -0.71 2.13 -8.14
CA GLY A 306 0.74 2.29 -7.97
C GLY A 306 1.37 3.02 -9.16
N GLN A 307 0.83 4.20 -9.49
CA GLN A 307 1.29 5.01 -10.62
C GLN A 307 2.78 5.35 -10.52
N VAL A 308 3.52 5.09 -11.61
CA VAL A 308 4.91 5.54 -11.72
C VAL A 308 4.97 7.04 -11.94
N MET A 309 5.81 7.71 -11.16
CA MET A 309 6.18 9.11 -11.34
C MET A 309 7.66 9.18 -11.75
N PHE A 310 7.97 9.95 -12.79
CA PHE A 310 9.36 10.14 -13.22
C PHE A 310 10.16 10.93 -12.18
N GLY A 311 11.44 10.60 -12.05
CA GLY A 311 12.36 11.20 -11.08
C GLY A 311 12.91 10.20 -10.06
N ARG A 312 13.57 10.74 -9.03
CA ARG A 312 14.16 9.98 -7.93
C ARG A 312 13.05 9.33 -7.10
N SER A 313 13.25 8.09 -6.72
CA SER A 313 12.38 7.31 -5.84
C SER A 313 13.21 6.39 -4.97
N THR A 314 12.55 5.71 -4.03
CA THR A 314 13.14 4.63 -3.27
C THR A 314 12.19 3.46 -3.29
N SER A 315 12.63 2.34 -3.88
CA SER A 315 11.90 1.09 -3.79
C SER A 315 12.16 0.48 -2.42
N MET A 316 11.09 0.13 -1.72
CA MET A 316 11.15 -0.53 -0.43
C MET A 316 10.00 -1.51 -0.29
N THR A 317 10.29 -2.80 -0.29
CA THR A 317 9.29 -3.85 -0.39
C THR A 317 9.59 -5.00 0.57
N ALA A 318 8.56 -5.77 0.94
CA ALA A 318 8.75 -7.05 1.59
C ALA A 318 9.12 -8.18 0.59
N ASP A 319 9.14 -7.90 -0.72
CA ASP A 319 9.63 -8.81 -1.76
C ASP A 319 11.15 -8.61 -1.93
N ALA A 320 11.93 -9.31 -1.12
CA ALA A 320 13.40 -9.18 -1.14
C ALA A 320 14.04 -9.61 -2.49
N PRO A 321 13.60 -10.70 -3.15
CA PRO A 321 14.05 -11.05 -4.50
C PRO A 321 13.89 -9.93 -5.54
N LEU A 322 12.75 -9.22 -5.52
CA LEU A 322 12.51 -8.08 -6.39
C LEU A 322 13.54 -6.97 -6.14
N ALA A 323 13.77 -6.59 -4.88
CA ALA A 323 14.73 -5.56 -4.54
C ALA A 323 16.16 -5.92 -5.00
N TRP A 324 16.54 -7.20 -4.86
CA TRP A 324 17.79 -7.71 -5.39
C TRP A 324 17.86 -7.61 -6.92
N MET A 325 16.80 -7.97 -7.63
CA MET A 325 16.73 -7.82 -9.09
C MET A 325 16.93 -6.36 -9.51
N LEU A 326 16.32 -5.41 -8.79
CA LEU A 326 16.44 -3.98 -9.07
C LEU A 326 17.87 -3.44 -8.93
N THR A 327 18.76 -4.11 -8.18
CA THR A 327 20.19 -3.72 -8.10
C THR A 327 20.90 -3.76 -9.45
N ARG A 328 20.38 -4.55 -10.41
CA ARG A 328 20.92 -4.65 -11.77
C ARG A 328 20.48 -3.50 -12.68
N TYR A 329 19.44 -2.78 -12.29
CA TYR A 329 18.81 -1.72 -13.08
C TYR A 329 18.96 -0.34 -12.43
N SER A 330 19.28 -0.27 -11.14
CA SER A 330 19.57 1.00 -10.48
C SER A 330 20.97 1.49 -10.81
N ASN A 331 21.08 2.81 -11.03
CA ASN A 331 22.37 3.49 -11.09
C ASN A 331 22.99 3.68 -9.69
N ASP A 332 22.20 3.53 -8.62
CA ASP A 332 22.67 3.56 -7.24
C ASP A 332 23.05 2.14 -6.78
N ARG A 333 24.26 1.98 -6.26
CA ARG A 333 24.77 0.68 -5.78
C ARG A 333 24.39 0.38 -4.33
N ARG A 334 23.82 1.36 -3.61
CA ARG A 334 23.35 1.17 -2.25
C ARG A 334 22.08 0.32 -2.29
N TRP A 335 22.08 -0.76 -1.53
CA TRP A 335 20.87 -1.52 -1.28
C TRP A 335 20.95 -2.13 0.12
N VAL A 336 19.80 -2.46 0.69
CA VAL A 336 19.70 -3.13 1.99
C VAL A 336 18.76 -4.30 1.85
N ASN A 337 19.17 -5.45 2.40
CA ASN A 337 18.31 -6.58 2.70
C ASN A 337 18.11 -6.68 4.22
N ALA A 338 16.88 -6.91 4.67
CA ALA A 338 16.54 -6.97 6.07
C ALA A 338 15.48 -8.05 6.34
N ASP A 339 15.91 -9.31 6.37
CA ASP A 339 15.01 -10.42 6.71
C ASP A 339 14.58 -10.37 8.17
N THR A 340 13.29 -10.60 8.41
CA THR A 340 12.71 -10.76 9.75
C THR A 340 12.50 -12.24 10.02
N GLU A 341 13.08 -12.72 11.12
CA GLU A 341 13.00 -14.12 11.55
C GLU A 341 11.56 -14.64 11.49
N CYS A 342 11.36 -15.78 10.82
CA CYS A 342 10.09 -16.50 10.71
C CYS A 342 8.90 -15.73 10.10
N GLU A 343 9.06 -14.48 9.63
CA GLU A 343 7.93 -13.62 9.28
C GLU A 343 7.93 -13.13 7.83
N SER A 344 9.04 -12.51 7.39
CA SER A 344 9.07 -11.82 6.08
C SER A 344 10.49 -11.52 5.62
N GLY A 345 10.65 -11.30 4.32
CA GLY A 345 11.81 -10.62 3.75
C GLY A 345 11.60 -9.10 3.69
N CYS A 346 12.67 -8.37 3.35
CA CYS A 346 12.61 -6.96 3.01
C CYS A 346 13.82 -6.54 2.17
N GLY A 347 13.59 -5.72 1.15
CA GLY A 347 14.64 -5.09 0.37
C GLY A 347 14.37 -3.61 0.10
N ILE A 348 15.44 -2.81 0.13
CA ILE A 348 15.41 -1.35 -0.03
C ILE A 348 16.49 -0.92 -1.00
N ILE A 349 16.13 -0.11 -1.99
CA ILE A 349 17.05 0.38 -3.02
C ILE A 349 16.62 1.78 -3.52
N PRO A 350 17.51 2.78 -3.53
CA PRO A 350 17.28 4.04 -4.25
C PRO A 350 17.14 3.74 -5.75
N PHE A 351 16.14 4.35 -6.40
CA PHE A 351 15.84 4.13 -7.81
C PHE A 351 15.51 5.46 -8.50
N ALA A 352 15.49 5.47 -9.84
CA ALA A 352 15.04 6.63 -10.59
C ALA A 352 14.33 6.20 -11.87
N TYR A 353 13.06 6.60 -11.99
CA TYR A 353 12.30 6.43 -13.24
C TYR A 353 12.65 7.55 -14.20
N GLN A 354 12.92 7.20 -15.46
CA GLN A 354 13.47 8.10 -16.48
C GLN A 354 12.59 8.12 -17.72
N GLU A 355 12.21 9.30 -18.19
CA GLU A 355 11.26 9.49 -19.30
C GLU A 355 11.70 8.82 -20.60
N GLN A 356 13.00 8.85 -20.90
CA GLN A 356 13.57 8.33 -22.16
C GLN A 356 13.94 6.84 -22.11
N VAL A 357 13.60 6.14 -21.02
CA VAL A 357 13.78 4.69 -20.92
C VAL A 357 12.46 4.00 -21.25
N TYR A 358 12.47 3.15 -22.28
CA TYR A 358 11.28 2.42 -22.78
C TYR A 358 10.43 1.83 -21.66
N THR A 359 11.05 1.05 -20.77
CA THR A 359 10.34 0.36 -19.69
C THR A 359 9.71 1.35 -18.72
N HIS A 360 10.38 2.44 -18.36
CA HIS A 360 9.83 3.44 -17.43
C HIS A 360 8.67 4.22 -18.06
N ALA A 361 8.78 4.60 -19.34
CA ALA A 361 7.72 5.26 -20.07
C ALA A 361 6.49 4.34 -20.23
N LEU A 362 6.72 3.07 -20.56
CA LEU A 362 5.66 2.06 -20.58
C LEU A 362 5.02 1.90 -19.20
N GLN A 363 5.81 1.88 -18.13
CA GLN A 363 5.29 1.72 -16.79
C GLN A 363 4.36 2.88 -16.40
N TRP A 364 4.76 4.11 -16.69
CA TRP A 364 3.93 5.29 -16.52
C TRP A 364 2.62 5.20 -17.32
N ALA A 365 2.69 4.75 -18.58
CA ALA A 365 1.51 4.61 -19.45
C ALA A 365 0.53 3.53 -18.96
N ILE A 366 1.03 2.38 -18.50
CA ILE A 366 0.19 1.29 -17.96
C ILE A 366 -0.68 1.78 -16.79
N GLY A 367 -0.14 2.62 -15.91
CA GLY A 367 -0.91 3.17 -14.80
C GLY A 367 -2.07 4.04 -15.27
N LEU A 368 -1.84 4.91 -16.26
CA LEU A 368 -2.89 5.71 -16.87
C LEU A 368 -3.94 4.86 -17.60
N GLU A 369 -3.53 3.82 -18.32
CA GLU A 369 -4.47 2.88 -18.95
C GLU A 369 -5.38 2.24 -17.90
N LEU A 370 -4.85 1.81 -16.75
CA LEU A 370 -5.64 1.21 -15.68
C LEU A 370 -6.69 2.17 -15.11
N PHE A 371 -6.33 3.43 -14.87
CA PHE A 371 -7.30 4.44 -14.44
C PHE A 371 -8.39 4.68 -15.49
N LEU A 372 -8.00 4.89 -16.74
CA LEU A 372 -8.90 5.29 -17.83
C LEU A 372 -9.80 4.15 -18.32
N LEU A 373 -9.37 2.90 -18.15
CA LEU A 373 -10.14 1.70 -18.52
C LEU A 373 -11.01 1.16 -17.37
N SER A 374 -10.86 1.68 -16.16
CA SER A 374 -11.75 1.32 -15.06
C SER A 374 -13.16 1.87 -15.30
N LYS A 375 -14.17 1.01 -15.19
CA LYS A 375 -15.59 1.41 -15.24
C LYS A 375 -16.10 1.91 -13.89
N ASP A 376 -15.38 1.62 -12.82
CA ASP A 376 -15.76 1.97 -11.45
C ASP A 376 -14.54 2.50 -10.68
N PRO A 377 -14.43 3.83 -10.49
CA PRO A 377 -13.28 4.43 -9.84
C PRO A 377 -13.16 4.04 -8.35
N TRP A 378 -14.23 3.55 -7.71
CA TRP A 378 -14.14 3.04 -6.33
C TRP A 378 -13.37 1.73 -6.21
N ARG A 379 -13.18 1.02 -7.32
CA ARG A 379 -12.47 -0.27 -7.38
C ARG A 379 -11.08 -0.16 -8.00
N MET A 380 -10.69 1.04 -8.47
CA MET A 380 -9.36 1.34 -9.00
C MET A 380 -8.83 2.62 -8.35
N VAL A 381 -8.20 2.45 -7.18
CA VAL A 381 -7.76 3.54 -6.30
C VAL A 381 -6.46 4.15 -6.81
N LEU A 382 -6.31 5.47 -6.59
CA LEU A 382 -5.10 6.23 -6.91
C LEU A 382 -3.90 5.77 -6.09
#